data_AF-A0A0E0P343-F1
#
_entry.id   AF-A0A0E0P343-F1
#
_cell.length_a   1.000
_cell.length_b   1.000
_cell.length_c   1.000
_cell.angle_alpha   90.00
_cell.angle_beta   90.00
_cell.angle_gamma   90.00
#
_symmetry.space_group_name_H-M   'P 1'
#
loop_
_entity.id
_entity.type
_entity.pdbx_description
1 polymer ?
#
loop_
_entity_poly.entity_id
_entity_poly.type
_entity_poly.pdbx_seq_one_letter_code
_entity_poly.pdbx_strand_id
1 'polypeptide(L)'
;MAAPRTPLPLVLLLVSAALLAAAPLSPAAETGAAAFDVRRHLSTVTRYDVARGSNSVSSAPSMSDECRVIHLNLVARHGTRAPTKKRIKELDRLAVRLKALIDEAKQGPESDSLKKIPSWMKGWESPWKGRVKGGELVSEGEEELYNLAIRVKERFQGLFDEEYHPDVYSIRATQVPRASASAVAFGLGLLSGKGKLGPVKNRAFSVLSESRASDICLRFFDSCETYKDYRKRKEPDVEKQKEPILEHVTSALVNRYHLNFTPKDVSSLWFLCKQEASLMNITNQACQLFNEAEVYFLEWTDDLEGFVLKGYGESINYRMGLPLLKDVVQSMEEAIVAKEENHPDGTYEKARLRFAHAETVVPFSCLLGLFLEGSDFAKIQREESLDIPPVPPQGRNWKGSVVAPFAGNNMLALYQCPGKTDGGKISRDQKSSYFVQVIHNEAPVSMPGCGNKDFCPFEEFKEKIVEPHLKHDYDALCKIRPVAREEPSSFSSRMSNFFLGLFSQKGYRVSAQDVKSEL
;
A
#
# COMPACT_ATOMS: atom_id res chain seq x y z
N MET A 1 -69.46 9.10 52.57
CA MET A 1 -69.39 8.49 53.93
C MET A 1 -69.37 6.99 53.74
N ALA A 2 -68.41 6.18 54.18
CA ALA A 2 -67.20 6.39 54.96
C ALA A 2 -66.15 5.36 54.50
N ALA A 3 -64.88 5.74 54.56
CA ALA A 3 -63.71 4.88 54.41
C ALA A 3 -63.45 4.11 55.74
N PRO A 4 -62.26 3.51 55.94
CA PRO A 4 -61.65 2.37 55.25
C PRO A 4 -61.34 1.24 56.28
N ARG A 5 -60.89 0.07 55.82
CA ARG A 5 -60.21 -0.90 56.69
C ARG A 5 -59.04 -1.54 55.95
N THR A 6 -57.83 -1.23 56.40
CA THR A 6 -56.67 -2.12 56.26
C THR A 6 -56.72 -3.15 57.39
N PRO A 7 -56.22 -4.37 57.13
CA PRO A 7 -55.24 -4.90 58.06
C PRO A 7 -54.04 -5.59 57.38
N LEU A 8 -52.95 -5.45 58.11
CA LEU A 8 -51.69 -6.18 58.28
C LEU A 8 -51.68 -7.72 58.00
N PRO A 9 -50.53 -8.40 58.14
CA PRO A 9 -49.59 -8.84 57.10
C PRO A 9 -49.65 -10.37 56.86
N LEU A 10 -49.01 -10.90 55.81
CA LEU A 10 -48.87 -12.35 55.65
C LEU A 10 -47.44 -12.72 55.22
N VAL A 11 -46.75 -13.42 56.13
CA VAL A 11 -45.58 -14.25 55.87
C VAL A 11 -46.08 -15.69 55.64
N LEU A 12 -45.30 -16.44 54.84
CA LEU A 12 -45.36 -17.87 54.46
C LEU A 12 -46.08 -18.17 53.13
N LEU A 13 -45.35 -18.52 52.06
CA LEU A 13 -44.70 -19.81 51.74
C LEU A 13 -45.70 -20.89 51.27
N LEU A 14 -45.76 -21.12 49.96
CA LEU A 14 -45.44 -22.39 49.25
C LEU A 14 -46.32 -22.65 48.00
N VAL A 15 -45.60 -22.82 46.88
CA VAL A 15 -45.80 -23.79 45.77
C VAL A 15 -47.03 -23.67 44.88
N SER A 16 -46.79 -23.34 43.60
CA SER A 16 -47.39 -23.94 42.37
C SER A 16 -46.65 -23.35 41.16
N ALA A 17 -45.70 -24.06 40.55
CA ALA A 17 -45.88 -24.95 39.39
C ALA A 17 -46.05 -24.23 38.03
N ALA A 18 -45.00 -24.36 37.22
CA ALA A 18 -44.97 -24.53 35.75
C ALA A 18 -45.63 -23.49 34.82
N LEU A 19 -44.80 -22.75 34.08
CA LEU A 19 -44.73 -22.68 32.60
C LEU A 19 -44.00 -21.41 32.18
N LEU A 20 -42.67 -21.49 32.06
CA LEU A 20 -41.90 -20.56 31.24
C LEU A 20 -41.23 -21.39 30.16
N ALA A 21 -41.71 -21.19 28.94
CA ALA A 21 -41.22 -21.82 27.73
C ALA A 21 -39.70 -21.72 27.65
N ALA A 22 -39.06 -22.86 27.38
CA ALA A 22 -37.68 -22.92 26.97
C ALA A 22 -37.50 -22.14 25.67
N ALA A 23 -36.97 -20.92 25.77
CA ALA A 23 -36.20 -20.36 24.66
C ALA A 23 -34.84 -21.08 24.68
N PRO A 24 -34.39 -21.71 23.58
CA PRO A 24 -33.04 -22.22 23.53
C PRO A 24 -32.10 -21.02 23.69
N LEU A 25 -31.28 -21.05 24.75
CA LEU A 25 -30.08 -20.25 24.82
C LEU A 25 -29.26 -20.61 23.58
N SER A 26 -29.27 -19.73 22.58
CA SER A 26 -28.28 -19.79 21.51
C SER A 26 -26.92 -19.87 22.18
N PRO A 27 -26.05 -20.83 21.81
CA PRO A 27 -24.70 -20.85 22.32
C PRO A 27 -24.09 -19.49 21.99
N ALA A 28 -23.61 -18.78 23.01
CA ALA A 28 -22.73 -17.65 22.81
C ALA A 28 -21.66 -18.15 21.84
N ALA A 29 -21.61 -17.54 20.65
CA ALA A 29 -20.53 -17.77 19.74
C ALA A 29 -19.26 -17.35 20.49
N GLU A 30 -18.52 -18.33 21.01
CA GLU A 30 -17.12 -18.17 21.32
C GLU A 30 -16.46 -17.80 19.98
N THR A 31 -16.40 -16.52 19.68
CA THR A 31 -15.44 -16.00 18.71
C THR A 31 -14.08 -16.17 19.38
N GLY A 32 -13.52 -17.38 19.30
CA GLY A 32 -12.14 -17.62 19.67
C GLY A 32 -11.29 -16.57 18.95
N ALA A 33 -10.57 -15.76 19.71
CA ALA A 33 -9.63 -14.82 19.14
C ALA A 33 -8.73 -15.61 18.17
N ALA A 34 -8.76 -15.24 16.89
CA ALA A 34 -7.96 -15.94 15.89
C ALA A 34 -6.50 -15.94 16.36
N ALA A 35 -5.84 -17.09 16.31
CA ALA A 35 -4.44 -17.21 16.71
C ALA A 35 -3.59 -16.17 15.95
N PHE A 36 -2.67 -15.53 16.66
CA PHE A 36 -1.79 -14.51 16.10
C PHE A 36 -1.03 -15.05 14.88
N ASP A 37 -1.06 -14.31 13.78
CA ASP A 37 -0.38 -14.65 12.54
C ASP A 37 0.50 -13.48 12.08
N VAL A 38 1.82 -13.63 12.25
CA VAL A 38 2.83 -12.64 11.86
C VAL A 38 2.70 -12.20 10.40
N ARG A 39 2.18 -13.06 9.51
CA ARG A 39 1.99 -12.73 8.08
C ARG A 39 1.03 -11.57 7.85
N ARG A 40 0.15 -11.26 8.82
CA ARG A 40 -0.76 -10.11 8.81
C ARG A 40 -0.12 -8.80 9.27
N HIS A 41 1.12 -8.86 9.77
CA HIS A 41 1.82 -7.77 10.45
C HIS A 41 3.16 -7.40 9.80
N LEU A 42 3.27 -7.55 8.47
CA LEU A 42 4.52 -7.33 7.73
C LEU A 42 4.55 -5.97 7.01
N SER A 43 3.67 -5.04 7.40
CA SER A 43 3.48 -3.75 6.72
C SER A 43 3.35 -3.96 5.19
N THR A 44 4.02 -3.14 4.37
CA THR A 44 4.01 -3.23 2.90
C THR A 44 4.62 -4.51 2.31
N VAL A 45 5.13 -5.44 3.12
CA VAL A 45 5.66 -6.75 2.67
C VAL A 45 4.61 -7.86 2.84
N THR A 46 3.42 -7.53 3.34
CA THR A 46 2.28 -8.45 3.45
C THR A 46 1.84 -8.93 2.06
N ARG A 47 1.65 -10.26 1.90
CA ARG A 47 1.09 -10.85 0.68
C ARG A 47 -0.34 -10.38 0.47
N TYR A 48 -0.74 -10.31 -0.80
CA TYR A 48 -2.03 -9.72 -1.15
C TYR A 48 -3.22 -10.51 -0.62
N ASP A 49 -3.16 -11.83 -0.68
CA ASP A 49 -4.21 -12.74 -0.20
C ASP A 49 -4.42 -12.64 1.32
N VAL A 50 -3.34 -12.49 2.08
CA VAL A 50 -3.37 -12.28 3.53
C VAL A 50 -4.00 -10.92 3.88
N ALA A 51 -3.60 -9.86 3.19
CA ALA A 51 -4.18 -8.53 3.37
C ALA A 51 -5.66 -8.52 3.02
N ARG A 52 -6.02 -9.07 1.84
CA ARG A 52 -7.41 -9.16 1.36
C ARG A 52 -8.29 -10.01 2.28
N GLY A 53 -7.78 -11.13 2.79
CA GLY A 53 -8.53 -12.00 3.71
C GLY A 53 -8.82 -11.36 5.07
N SER A 54 -8.11 -10.29 5.42
CA SER A 54 -8.37 -9.48 6.62
C SER A 54 -9.44 -8.41 6.38
N ASN A 55 -9.79 -8.13 5.12
CA ASN A 55 -10.91 -7.26 4.78
C ASN A 55 -12.20 -8.08 4.89
N SER A 56 -13.05 -7.76 5.87
CA SER A 56 -14.42 -8.24 5.87
C SER A 56 -15.14 -7.60 4.68
N VAL A 57 -15.28 -8.36 3.59
CA VAL A 57 -16.20 -7.97 2.50
C VAL A 57 -17.61 -8.17 3.04
N SER A 58 -18.04 -7.26 3.90
CA SER A 58 -19.46 -7.01 4.15
C SER A 58 -20.06 -6.74 2.77
N SER A 59 -21.16 -7.41 2.43
CA SER A 59 -21.84 -7.31 1.13
C SER A 59 -21.70 -5.90 0.56
N ALA A 60 -20.84 -5.75 -0.45
CA ALA A 60 -20.57 -4.46 -1.07
C ALA A 60 -21.91 -3.86 -1.50
N PRO A 61 -22.21 -2.59 -1.16
CA PRO A 61 -23.44 -1.99 -1.63
C PRO A 61 -23.44 -2.01 -3.15
N SER A 62 -24.44 -2.69 -3.71
CA SER A 62 -24.68 -2.73 -5.14
C SER A 62 -25.38 -1.44 -5.54
N MET A 63 -24.89 -0.77 -6.57
CA MET A 63 -25.71 0.19 -7.30
C MET A 63 -26.96 -0.51 -7.84
N SER A 64 -28.00 0.28 -8.12
CA SER A 64 -29.18 -0.21 -8.84
C SER A 64 -28.75 -0.99 -10.09
N ASP A 65 -29.44 -2.09 -10.40
CA ASP A 65 -29.20 -2.91 -11.60
C ASP A 65 -29.30 -2.09 -12.91
N GLU A 66 -29.92 -0.91 -12.85
CA GLU A 66 -30.04 0.00 -13.98
C GLU A 66 -28.76 0.82 -14.26
N CYS A 67 -27.83 0.89 -13.30
CA CYS A 67 -26.56 1.59 -13.48
C CYS A 67 -25.53 0.69 -14.18
N ARG A 68 -24.76 1.26 -15.11
CA ARG A 68 -23.75 0.52 -15.88
C ARG A 68 -22.37 1.12 -15.67
N VAL A 69 -21.36 0.26 -15.49
CA VAL A 69 -19.96 0.69 -15.50
C VAL A 69 -19.55 1.03 -16.93
N ILE A 70 -19.01 2.22 -17.13
CA ILE A 70 -18.60 2.72 -18.45
C ILE A 70 -17.09 2.92 -18.57
N HIS A 71 -16.37 3.04 -17.45
CA HIS A 71 -14.92 3.15 -17.44
C HIS A 71 -14.31 2.63 -16.13
N LEU A 72 -13.11 2.04 -16.19
CA LEU A 72 -12.35 1.59 -15.02
C LEU A 72 -10.91 2.09 -15.05
N ASN A 73 -10.52 2.83 -14.02
CA ASN A 73 -9.11 3.07 -13.71
C ASN A 73 -8.64 2.04 -12.68
N LEU A 74 -7.53 1.36 -12.94
CA LEU A 74 -6.80 0.54 -11.95
C LEU A 74 -5.39 1.12 -11.78
N VAL A 75 -4.99 1.36 -10.54
CA VAL A 75 -3.61 1.70 -10.14
C VAL A 75 -3.16 0.64 -9.14
N ALA A 76 -2.35 -0.31 -9.59
CA ALA A 76 -1.90 -1.45 -8.82
C ALA A 76 -0.39 -1.42 -8.58
N ARG A 77 0.04 -1.86 -7.41
CA ARG A 77 1.43 -2.18 -7.13
C ARG A 77 1.79 -3.51 -7.81
N HIS A 78 3.07 -3.69 -8.14
CA HIS A 78 3.58 -5.01 -8.48
C HIS A 78 3.28 -6.07 -7.39
N GLY A 79 3.24 -7.34 -7.77
CA GLY A 79 3.06 -8.46 -6.85
C GLY A 79 4.28 -8.75 -5.99
N THR A 80 4.19 -9.82 -5.22
CA THR A 80 5.27 -10.33 -4.37
C THR A 80 6.55 -10.51 -5.18
N ARG A 81 7.67 -10.04 -4.63
CA ARG A 81 8.98 -10.00 -5.30
C ARG A 81 10.10 -10.51 -4.41
N ALA A 82 11.18 -10.96 -5.03
CA ALA A 82 12.43 -11.26 -4.36
C ALA A 82 13.01 -10.00 -3.67
N PRO A 83 13.86 -10.17 -2.62
CA PRO A 83 14.64 -9.06 -2.09
C PRO A 83 15.51 -8.43 -3.17
N THR A 84 15.76 -7.13 -3.04
CA THR A 84 16.60 -6.44 -4.02
C THR A 84 18.07 -6.69 -3.74
N LYS A 85 18.95 -6.44 -4.72
CA LYS A 85 20.39 -6.73 -4.60
C LYS A 85 21.02 -6.12 -3.34
N LYS A 86 20.58 -4.91 -2.93
CA LYS A 86 21.03 -4.27 -1.68
C LYS A 86 20.64 -5.10 -0.46
N ARG A 87 19.38 -5.56 -0.42
CA ARG A 87 18.81 -6.34 0.68
C ARG A 87 19.34 -7.78 0.73
N ILE A 88 19.66 -8.40 -0.42
CA ILE A 88 20.37 -9.70 -0.45
C ILE A 88 21.72 -9.60 0.26
N LYS A 89 22.51 -8.55 -0.04
CA LYS A 89 23.80 -8.32 0.63
C LYS A 89 23.65 -8.05 2.13
N GLU A 90 22.54 -7.46 2.55
CA GLU A 90 22.22 -7.27 3.97
C GLU A 90 22.04 -8.62 4.67
N LEU A 91 21.28 -9.54 4.06
CA LEU A 91 21.08 -10.90 4.57
C LEU A 91 22.36 -11.73 4.57
N ASP A 92 23.22 -11.57 3.56
CA ASP A 92 24.53 -12.24 3.54
C ASP A 92 25.42 -11.78 4.71
N ARG A 93 25.39 -10.48 5.05
CA ARG A 93 26.09 -9.94 6.23
C ARG A 93 25.47 -10.41 7.52
N LEU A 94 24.14 -10.51 7.57
CA LEU A 94 23.43 -11.07 8.72
C LEU A 94 23.91 -12.50 9.00
N ALA A 95 24.10 -13.34 7.98
CA ALA A 95 24.62 -14.71 8.17
C ALA A 95 25.98 -14.73 8.88
N VAL A 96 26.92 -13.89 8.42
CA VAL A 96 28.24 -13.73 9.05
C VAL A 96 28.11 -13.24 10.50
N ARG A 97 27.20 -12.30 10.74
CA ARG A 97 26.96 -11.72 12.06
C ARG A 97 26.33 -12.72 13.03
N LEU A 98 25.37 -13.53 12.60
CA LEU A 98 24.77 -14.60 13.41
C LEU A 98 25.82 -15.65 13.81
N LYS A 99 26.70 -16.01 12.86
CA LYS A 99 27.83 -16.90 13.15
C LYS A 99 28.74 -16.32 14.25
N ALA A 100 29.13 -15.05 14.14
CA ALA A 100 29.97 -14.39 15.14
C ALA A 100 29.32 -14.37 16.53
N LEU A 101 28.03 -14.00 16.62
CA LEU A 101 27.27 -14.01 17.88
C LEU A 101 27.27 -15.38 18.57
N ILE A 102 27.05 -16.43 17.79
CA ILE A 102 27.03 -17.81 18.32
C ILE A 102 28.43 -18.25 18.76
N ASP A 103 29.47 -17.93 17.97
CA ASP A 103 30.84 -18.30 18.29
C ASP A 103 31.39 -17.53 19.51
N GLU A 104 30.94 -16.30 19.74
CA GLU A 104 31.16 -15.53 20.98
C GLU A 104 30.45 -16.17 22.17
N ALA A 105 29.17 -16.53 22.04
CA ALA A 105 28.40 -17.15 23.13
C ALA A 105 28.99 -18.49 23.59
N LYS A 106 29.59 -19.28 22.68
CA LYS A 106 30.28 -20.54 23.03
C LYS A 106 31.54 -20.34 23.87
N GLN A 107 32.18 -19.18 23.76
CA GLN A 107 33.39 -18.84 24.52
C GLN A 107 33.05 -18.22 25.89
N GLY A 108 31.78 -17.87 26.12
CA GLY A 108 31.31 -17.30 27.37
C GLY A 108 31.24 -18.33 28.51
N PRO A 109 31.23 -17.84 29.78
CA PRO A 109 31.22 -18.70 30.97
C PRO A 109 29.90 -19.47 31.17
N GLU A 110 28.81 -19.09 30.50
CA GLU A 110 27.48 -19.69 30.65
C GLU A 110 27.17 -20.70 29.53
N SER A 111 27.55 -21.98 29.70
CA SER A 111 27.22 -23.03 28.72
C SER A 111 25.71 -23.25 28.52
N ASP A 112 24.88 -22.91 29.51
CA ASP A 112 23.41 -23.00 29.43
C ASP A 112 22.78 -21.94 28.52
N SER A 113 23.48 -20.85 28.21
CA SER A 113 23.03 -19.82 27.25
C SER A 113 22.82 -20.42 25.85
N LEU A 114 23.60 -21.43 25.47
CA LEU A 114 23.52 -22.10 24.17
C LEU A 114 22.21 -22.89 23.97
N LYS A 115 21.51 -23.24 25.06
CA LYS A 115 20.20 -23.91 25.00
C LYS A 115 19.08 -22.94 24.63
N LYS A 116 19.26 -21.64 24.90
CA LYS A 116 18.29 -20.58 24.56
C LYS A 116 18.39 -20.13 23.11
N ILE A 117 19.53 -20.34 22.46
CA ILE A 117 19.75 -19.96 21.06
C ILE A 117 18.90 -20.86 20.14
N PRO A 118 18.02 -20.28 19.30
CA PRO A 118 17.22 -21.03 18.34
C PRO A 118 18.09 -21.87 17.40
N SER A 119 17.69 -23.12 17.16
CA SER A 119 18.46 -24.09 16.37
C SER A 119 18.68 -23.63 14.93
N TRP A 120 17.69 -22.96 14.32
CA TRP A 120 17.76 -22.48 12.93
C TRP A 120 18.91 -21.51 12.69
N MET A 121 19.36 -20.75 13.71
CA MET A 121 20.45 -19.79 13.57
C MET A 121 21.81 -20.48 13.38
N LYS A 122 21.95 -21.74 13.83
CA LYS A 122 23.23 -22.47 13.77
C LYS A 122 23.53 -22.86 12.34
N GLY A 123 24.50 -22.20 11.74
CA GLY A 123 24.89 -22.43 10.34
C GLY A 123 23.88 -21.87 9.34
N TRP A 124 23.04 -20.92 9.75
CA TRP A 124 22.10 -20.26 8.84
C TRP A 124 22.86 -19.58 7.70
N GLU A 125 22.39 -19.81 6.48
CA GLU A 125 22.83 -19.11 5.28
C GLU A 125 21.64 -18.43 4.62
N SER A 126 21.87 -17.24 4.06
CA SER A 126 20.87 -16.53 3.27
C SER A 126 20.33 -17.43 2.14
N PRO A 127 19.01 -17.62 2.01
CA PRO A 127 18.40 -18.32 0.87
C PRO A 127 18.74 -17.71 -0.50
N TRP A 128 19.22 -16.45 -0.50
CA TRP A 128 19.62 -15.72 -1.68
C TRP A 128 21.15 -15.62 -1.86
N LYS A 129 21.93 -16.34 -1.04
CA LYS A 129 23.39 -16.37 -1.11
C LYS A 129 23.84 -16.73 -2.54
N GLY A 130 24.79 -15.96 -3.06
CA GLY A 130 25.34 -16.16 -4.42
C GLY A 130 24.48 -15.58 -5.55
N ARG A 131 23.27 -15.05 -5.28
CA ARG A 131 22.48 -14.36 -6.31
C ARG A 131 23.10 -13.01 -6.68
N VAL A 132 23.29 -12.79 -7.98
CA VAL A 132 23.85 -11.53 -8.53
C VAL A 132 22.77 -10.53 -8.97
N LYS A 133 21.54 -11.02 -9.16
CA LYS A 133 20.31 -10.26 -9.48
C LYS A 133 19.36 -10.30 -8.28
N GLY A 134 18.40 -9.37 -8.24
CA GLY A 134 17.36 -9.32 -7.19
C GLY A 134 16.25 -8.35 -7.54
N GLY A 135 15.13 -8.43 -6.83
CA GLY A 135 13.96 -7.58 -7.02
C GLY A 135 13.02 -7.99 -8.14
N GLU A 136 13.22 -9.17 -8.73
CA GLU A 136 12.31 -9.81 -9.68
C GLU A 136 10.96 -10.17 -9.04
N LEU A 137 9.90 -10.16 -9.84
CA LEU A 137 8.61 -10.74 -9.46
C LEU A 137 8.81 -12.26 -9.25
N VAL A 138 8.21 -12.81 -8.20
CA VAL A 138 8.22 -14.28 -7.97
C VAL A 138 6.90 -14.88 -8.42
N SER A 139 6.84 -16.22 -8.51
CA SER A 139 5.65 -17.00 -8.88
C SER A 139 4.39 -16.56 -8.13
N GLU A 140 4.50 -16.33 -6.82
CA GLU A 140 3.36 -15.91 -6.01
C GLU A 140 2.89 -14.51 -6.39
N GLY A 141 3.80 -13.62 -6.78
CA GLY A 141 3.44 -12.32 -7.33
C GLY A 141 2.75 -12.40 -8.69
N GLU A 142 3.11 -13.38 -9.52
CA GLU A 142 2.39 -13.65 -10.77
C GLU A 142 0.97 -14.15 -10.49
N GLU A 143 0.82 -15.12 -9.59
CA GLU A 143 -0.48 -15.64 -9.17
C GLU A 143 -1.38 -14.57 -8.53
N GLU A 144 -0.82 -13.70 -7.69
CA GLU A 144 -1.55 -12.57 -7.08
C GLU A 144 -2.21 -11.70 -8.15
N LEU A 145 -1.47 -11.31 -9.19
CA LEU A 145 -1.97 -10.41 -10.23
C LEU A 145 -2.86 -11.13 -11.25
N TYR A 146 -2.53 -12.39 -11.58
CA TYR A 146 -3.38 -13.22 -12.43
C TYR A 146 -4.77 -13.40 -11.81
N ASN A 147 -4.81 -13.77 -10.52
CA ASN A 147 -6.07 -13.98 -9.81
C ASN A 147 -6.81 -12.66 -9.54
N LEU A 148 -6.09 -11.55 -9.32
CA LEU A 148 -6.70 -10.21 -9.25
C LEU A 148 -7.44 -9.90 -10.55
N ALA A 149 -6.83 -10.17 -11.71
CA ALA A 149 -7.45 -9.91 -13.00
C ALA A 149 -8.74 -10.72 -13.24
N ILE A 150 -8.75 -11.99 -12.82
CA ILE A 150 -9.96 -12.83 -12.89
C ILE A 150 -11.09 -12.19 -12.07
N ARG A 151 -10.83 -11.78 -10.83
CA ARG A 151 -11.84 -11.16 -9.97
C ARG A 151 -12.29 -9.80 -10.49
N VAL A 152 -11.39 -9.00 -11.06
CA VAL A 152 -11.74 -7.73 -11.72
C VAL A 152 -12.67 -7.98 -12.90
N LYS A 153 -12.37 -8.98 -13.75
CA LYS A 153 -13.22 -9.38 -14.87
C LYS A 153 -14.60 -9.86 -14.41
N GLU A 154 -14.64 -10.70 -13.37
CA GLU A 154 -15.88 -11.21 -12.78
C GLU A 154 -16.73 -10.11 -12.15
N ARG A 155 -16.11 -9.09 -11.57
CA ARG A 155 -16.80 -7.94 -10.98
C ARG A 155 -17.35 -6.97 -12.05
N PHE A 156 -16.62 -6.79 -13.14
CA PHE A 156 -16.92 -5.81 -14.19
C PHE A 156 -17.19 -6.48 -15.55
N GLN A 157 -17.96 -7.57 -15.57
CA GLN A 157 -18.15 -8.42 -16.75
C GLN A 157 -18.54 -7.62 -17.99
N GLY A 158 -19.58 -6.77 -17.89
CA GLY A 158 -20.06 -5.94 -18.99
C GLY A 158 -19.06 -4.92 -19.54
N LEU A 159 -17.98 -4.62 -18.81
CA LEU A 159 -16.93 -3.73 -19.27
C LEU A 159 -15.92 -4.45 -20.18
N PHE A 160 -15.69 -5.75 -19.95
CA PHE A 160 -14.64 -6.57 -20.59
C PHE A 160 -15.17 -7.59 -21.62
N ASP A 161 -16.35 -7.33 -22.15
CA ASP A 161 -16.99 -8.22 -23.14
C ASP A 161 -16.42 -8.07 -24.55
N GLU A 162 -15.86 -6.91 -24.89
CA GLU A 162 -15.34 -6.61 -26.22
C GLU A 162 -14.03 -7.34 -26.54
N GLU A 163 -13.67 -7.31 -27.83
CA GLU A 163 -12.35 -7.75 -28.26
C GLU A 163 -11.26 -6.81 -27.73
N TYR A 164 -10.11 -7.40 -27.37
CA TYR A 164 -8.97 -6.61 -26.92
C TYR A 164 -8.43 -5.72 -28.04
N HIS A 165 -8.38 -4.43 -27.76
CA HIS A 165 -7.59 -3.42 -28.45
C HIS A 165 -6.87 -2.54 -27.41
N PRO A 166 -5.59 -2.17 -27.59
CA PRO A 166 -4.84 -1.36 -26.62
C PRO A 166 -5.43 0.03 -26.35
N ASP A 167 -6.19 0.60 -27.29
CA ASP A 167 -6.86 1.89 -27.13
C ASP A 167 -8.20 1.77 -26.36
N VAL A 168 -8.75 0.56 -26.24
CA VAL A 168 -9.98 0.28 -25.46
C VAL A 168 -9.61 -0.19 -24.06
N TYR A 169 -8.64 -1.09 -23.95
CA TYR A 169 -8.14 -1.66 -22.69
C TYR A 169 -6.65 -1.39 -22.57
N SER A 170 -6.30 -0.18 -22.13
CA SER A 170 -4.92 0.25 -21.98
C SER A 170 -4.27 -0.46 -20.79
N ILE A 171 -3.22 -1.23 -21.03
CA ILE A 171 -2.40 -1.88 -19.99
C ILE A 171 -1.05 -1.17 -19.96
N ARG A 172 -0.72 -0.54 -18.83
CA ARG A 172 0.47 0.29 -18.63
C ARG A 172 1.28 -0.21 -17.45
N ALA A 173 2.60 -0.14 -17.55
CA ALA A 173 3.49 -0.42 -16.43
C ALA A 173 4.67 0.56 -16.39
N THR A 174 5.21 0.80 -15.20
CA THR A 174 6.51 1.47 -15.11
C THR A 174 7.57 0.63 -15.82
N GLN A 175 8.61 1.29 -16.34
CA GLN A 175 9.77 0.62 -16.95
C GLN A 175 10.69 -0.05 -15.91
N VAL A 176 10.12 -0.91 -15.07
CA VAL A 176 10.79 -1.75 -14.07
C VAL A 176 10.30 -3.19 -14.23
N PRO A 177 11.21 -4.19 -14.34
CA PRO A 177 10.84 -5.56 -14.71
C PRO A 177 9.71 -6.17 -13.88
N ARG A 178 9.72 -6.01 -12.55
CA ARG A 178 8.67 -6.53 -11.67
C ARG A 178 7.28 -5.92 -11.92
N ALA A 179 7.20 -4.65 -12.29
CA ALA A 179 5.94 -3.97 -12.59
C ALA A 179 5.40 -4.41 -13.96
N SER A 180 6.27 -4.48 -14.97
CA SER A 180 5.92 -5.01 -16.29
C SER A 180 5.49 -6.48 -16.24
N ALA A 181 6.22 -7.33 -15.51
CA ALA A 181 5.82 -8.73 -15.30
C ALA A 181 4.48 -8.85 -14.56
N SER A 182 4.20 -7.95 -13.61
CA SER A 182 2.89 -7.89 -12.92
C SER A 182 1.76 -7.54 -13.89
N ALA A 183 1.99 -6.56 -14.78
CA ALA A 183 1.03 -6.20 -15.83
C ALA A 183 0.78 -7.37 -16.79
N VAL A 184 1.82 -8.14 -17.13
CA VAL A 184 1.69 -9.35 -17.95
C VAL A 184 0.87 -10.42 -17.23
N ALA A 185 1.19 -10.73 -15.97
CA ALA A 185 0.43 -11.71 -15.19
C ALA A 185 -1.05 -11.33 -15.07
N PHE A 186 -1.33 -10.05 -14.82
CA PHE A 186 -2.69 -9.52 -14.83
C PHE A 186 -3.36 -9.65 -16.20
N GLY A 187 -2.70 -9.24 -17.28
CA GLY A 187 -3.25 -9.32 -18.63
C GLY A 187 -3.56 -10.76 -19.07
N LEU A 188 -2.72 -11.73 -18.66
CA LEU A 188 -2.97 -13.15 -18.87
C LEU A 188 -4.24 -13.63 -18.14
N GLY A 189 -4.49 -13.17 -16.91
CA GLY A 189 -5.73 -13.48 -16.18
C GLY A 189 -6.96 -12.84 -16.82
N LEU A 190 -6.87 -11.56 -17.17
CA LEU A 190 -7.96 -10.80 -17.78
C LEU A 190 -8.40 -11.42 -19.12
N LEU A 191 -7.43 -11.75 -19.97
CA LEU A 191 -7.64 -12.21 -21.35
C LEU A 191 -7.61 -13.73 -21.51
N SER A 192 -7.56 -14.48 -20.40
CA SER A 192 -7.70 -15.93 -20.40
C SER A 192 -9.00 -16.34 -21.11
N GLY A 193 -8.91 -17.31 -22.01
CA GLY A 193 -10.04 -17.78 -22.82
C GLY A 193 -10.44 -16.89 -24.01
N LYS A 194 -9.82 -15.72 -24.21
CA LYS A 194 -10.18 -14.74 -25.26
C LYS A 194 -9.30 -14.83 -26.53
N GLY A 195 -8.45 -15.84 -26.65
CA GLY A 195 -7.55 -16.03 -27.79
C GLY A 195 -7.42 -17.48 -28.27
N LYS A 196 -6.29 -17.80 -28.92
CA LYS A 196 -6.03 -19.10 -29.55
C LYS A 196 -4.69 -19.73 -29.16
N LEU A 197 -3.91 -19.06 -28.29
CA LEU A 197 -2.57 -19.50 -27.92
C LEU A 197 -2.62 -20.47 -26.73
N GLY A 198 -2.09 -21.67 -26.92
CA GLY A 198 -1.96 -22.68 -25.87
C GLY A 198 -3.29 -23.26 -25.36
N PRO A 199 -3.24 -24.18 -24.38
CA PRO A 199 -4.42 -24.91 -23.88
C PRO A 199 -5.43 -24.00 -23.17
N VAL A 200 -4.97 -22.90 -22.58
CA VAL A 200 -5.81 -21.91 -21.89
C VAL A 200 -6.35 -20.81 -22.82
N LYS A 201 -6.15 -20.93 -24.14
CA LYS A 201 -6.67 -20.00 -25.15
C LYS A 201 -6.32 -18.54 -24.86
N ASN A 202 -5.04 -18.27 -24.57
CA ASN A 202 -4.55 -16.93 -24.31
C ASN A 202 -4.55 -16.05 -25.57
N ARG A 203 -4.64 -14.73 -25.37
CA ARG A 203 -4.49 -13.69 -26.39
C ARG A 203 -3.23 -12.87 -26.07
N ALA A 204 -2.47 -12.48 -27.10
CA ALA A 204 -1.37 -11.54 -26.94
C ALA A 204 -1.93 -10.12 -26.71
N PHE A 205 -1.23 -9.31 -25.92
CA PHE A 205 -1.61 -7.94 -25.58
C PHE A 205 -0.38 -7.05 -25.41
N SER A 206 -0.58 -5.74 -25.53
CA SER A 206 0.46 -4.74 -25.35
C SER A 206 0.53 -4.27 -23.90
N VAL A 207 1.74 -4.19 -23.35
CA VAL A 207 2.03 -3.45 -22.11
C VAL A 207 2.80 -2.21 -22.50
N LEU A 208 2.19 -1.04 -22.31
CA LEU A 208 2.78 0.25 -22.61
C LEU A 208 3.60 0.76 -21.42
N SER A 209 4.67 1.49 -21.68
CA SER A 209 5.51 2.08 -20.64
C SER A 209 6.07 3.41 -21.07
N GLU A 210 6.13 4.35 -20.14
CA GLU A 210 6.87 5.60 -20.31
C GLU A 210 8.35 5.39 -19.95
N SER A 211 9.22 6.27 -20.47
CA SER A 211 10.64 6.26 -20.11
C SER A 211 10.83 6.50 -18.61
N ARG A 212 11.72 5.72 -17.98
CA ARG A 212 12.06 5.90 -16.57
C ARG A 212 12.47 7.34 -16.21
N ALA A 213 13.06 8.08 -17.17
CA ALA A 213 13.55 9.44 -16.95
C ALA A 213 12.42 10.50 -16.92
N SER A 214 11.25 10.21 -17.48
CA SER A 214 10.20 11.20 -17.72
C SER A 214 8.80 10.76 -17.27
N ASP A 215 8.68 9.60 -16.65
CA ASP A 215 7.39 9.06 -16.19
C ASP A 215 6.89 9.80 -14.93
N ILE A 216 6.24 10.95 -15.13
CA ILE A 216 5.66 11.75 -14.07
C ILE A 216 4.31 11.22 -13.57
N CYS A 217 3.73 10.21 -14.22
CA CYS A 217 2.44 9.63 -13.81
C CYS A 217 2.64 8.44 -12.88
N LEU A 218 3.54 7.51 -13.21
CA LEU A 218 3.74 6.28 -12.43
C LEU A 218 5.07 6.26 -11.67
N ARG A 219 5.99 7.19 -11.98
CA ARG A 219 7.28 7.34 -11.29
C ARG A 219 7.59 8.78 -10.85
N PHE A 220 6.57 9.59 -10.56
CA PHE A 220 6.76 10.95 -10.02
C PHE A 220 7.76 11.01 -8.84
N PHE A 221 7.85 9.95 -8.02
CA PHE A 221 8.78 9.86 -6.90
C PHE A 221 10.27 9.83 -7.30
N ASP A 222 10.58 9.36 -8.52
CA ASP A 222 11.93 9.38 -9.09
C ASP A 222 12.21 10.71 -9.80
N SER A 223 11.19 11.28 -10.44
CA SER A 223 11.28 12.50 -11.27
C SER A 223 11.17 13.81 -10.48
N CYS A 224 10.66 13.77 -9.25
CA CYS A 224 10.46 14.96 -8.41
C CYS A 224 11.69 15.25 -7.53
N GLU A 225 12.43 16.33 -7.83
CA GLU A 225 13.66 16.66 -7.09
C GLU A 225 13.36 17.12 -5.66
N THR A 226 12.34 17.97 -5.50
CA THR A 226 11.87 18.45 -4.19
C THR A 226 11.54 17.31 -3.24
N TYR A 227 10.90 16.25 -3.73
CA TYR A 227 10.58 15.06 -2.93
C TYR A 227 11.85 14.28 -2.54
N LYS A 228 12.79 14.10 -3.47
CA LYS A 228 14.07 13.42 -3.17
C LYS A 228 14.87 14.19 -2.11
N ASP A 229 14.91 15.51 -2.22
CA ASP A 229 15.54 16.38 -1.22
C ASP A 229 14.83 16.31 0.13
N TYR A 230 13.49 16.35 0.14
CA TYR A 230 12.68 16.15 1.34
C TYR A 230 13.01 14.82 2.01
N ARG A 231 12.98 13.70 1.27
CA ARG A 231 13.29 12.38 1.80
C ARG A 231 14.68 12.32 2.42
N LYS A 232 15.69 12.82 1.70
CA LYS A 232 17.08 12.83 2.19
C LYS A 232 17.22 13.61 3.49
N ARG A 233 16.49 14.72 3.66
CA ARG A 233 16.50 15.51 4.89
C ARG A 233 15.70 14.84 6.02
N LYS A 234 14.59 14.17 5.71
CA LYS A 234 13.64 13.66 6.71
C LYS A 234 13.94 12.24 7.18
N GLU A 235 14.62 11.43 6.38
CA GLU A 235 14.98 10.04 6.72
C GLU A 235 15.76 9.91 8.04
N PRO A 236 16.76 10.76 8.38
CA PRO A 236 17.41 10.71 9.69
C PRO A 236 16.47 10.96 10.88
N ASP A 237 15.49 11.85 10.74
CA ASP A 237 14.49 12.11 11.80
C ASP A 237 13.63 10.87 12.04
N VAL A 238 13.24 10.18 10.96
CA VAL A 238 12.45 8.94 11.03
C VAL A 238 13.24 7.83 11.70
N GLU A 239 14.51 7.65 11.34
CA GLU A 239 15.38 6.67 12.00
C GLU A 239 15.49 6.96 13.51
N LYS A 240 15.69 8.23 13.89
CA LYS A 240 15.70 8.63 15.31
C LYS A 240 14.37 8.36 16.03
N GLN A 241 13.23 8.49 15.35
CA GLN A 241 11.93 8.16 15.93
C GLN A 241 11.73 6.64 16.12
N LYS A 242 12.38 5.81 15.31
CA LYS A 242 12.33 4.34 15.40
C LYS A 242 13.27 3.79 16.49
N GLU A 243 14.35 4.52 16.81
CA GLU A 243 15.39 4.11 17.78
C GLU A 243 14.84 3.60 19.12
N PRO A 244 13.93 4.31 19.84
CA PRO A 244 13.47 3.83 21.15
C PRO A 244 12.77 2.47 21.10
N ILE A 245 12.02 2.22 20.03
CA ILE A 245 11.34 0.94 19.80
C ILE A 245 12.36 -0.15 19.48
N LEU A 246 13.33 0.14 18.60
CA LEU A 246 14.37 -0.82 18.25
C LEU A 246 15.25 -1.16 19.46
N GLU A 247 15.60 -0.19 20.30
CA GLU A 247 16.37 -0.41 21.53
C GLU A 247 15.58 -1.24 22.56
N HIS A 248 14.28 -0.98 22.70
CA HIS A 248 13.40 -1.75 23.57
C HIS A 248 13.34 -3.22 23.15
N VAL A 249 13.05 -3.48 21.87
CA VAL A 249 12.99 -4.85 21.32
C VAL A 249 14.37 -5.52 21.39
N THR A 250 15.46 -4.78 21.10
CA THR A 250 16.83 -5.30 21.23
C THR A 250 17.13 -5.76 22.63
N SER A 251 16.83 -4.94 23.64
CA SER A 251 17.05 -5.28 25.05
C SER A 251 16.28 -6.54 25.44
N ALA A 252 15.03 -6.68 24.97
CA ALA A 252 14.23 -7.88 25.21
C ALA A 252 14.85 -9.14 24.56
N LEU A 253 15.33 -9.04 23.32
CA LEU A 253 15.98 -10.13 22.60
C LEU A 253 17.32 -10.54 23.22
N VAL A 254 18.14 -9.57 23.63
CA VAL A 254 19.41 -9.82 24.35
C VAL A 254 19.14 -10.62 25.62
N ASN A 255 18.17 -10.20 26.43
CA ASN A 255 17.81 -10.89 27.67
C ASN A 255 17.22 -12.29 27.44
N ARG A 256 16.46 -12.47 26.34
CA ARG A 256 15.81 -13.74 26.01
C ARG A 256 16.78 -14.79 25.48
N TYR A 257 17.69 -14.37 24.60
CA TYR A 257 18.56 -15.27 23.84
C TYR A 257 20.02 -15.26 24.30
N HIS A 258 20.39 -14.35 25.19
CA HIS A 258 21.76 -14.18 25.69
C HIS A 258 22.79 -13.97 24.58
N LEU A 259 22.36 -13.31 23.50
CA LEU A 259 23.20 -12.89 22.39
C LEU A 259 23.30 -11.37 22.41
N ASN A 260 24.50 -10.83 22.21
CA ASN A 260 24.76 -9.40 22.19
C ASN A 260 24.26 -8.73 20.89
N PHE A 261 22.95 -8.78 20.66
CA PHE A 261 22.29 -8.14 19.53
C PHE A 261 22.39 -6.62 19.62
N THR A 262 22.57 -6.00 18.46
CA THR A 262 22.45 -4.54 18.28
C THR A 262 21.10 -4.19 17.65
N PRO A 263 20.65 -2.91 17.72
CA PRO A 263 19.45 -2.46 17.00
C PRO A 263 19.49 -2.77 15.49
N LYS A 264 20.69 -2.74 14.90
CA LYS A 264 20.90 -3.13 13.50
C LYS A 264 20.67 -4.61 13.26
N ASP A 265 21.13 -5.47 14.17
CA ASP A 265 20.89 -6.92 14.08
C ASP A 265 19.38 -7.21 14.16
N VAL A 266 18.66 -6.56 15.07
CA VAL A 266 17.21 -6.67 15.21
C VAL A 266 16.47 -6.19 13.96
N SER A 267 16.88 -5.06 13.39
CA SER A 267 16.32 -4.57 12.12
C SER A 267 16.51 -5.57 10.97
N SER A 268 17.71 -6.15 10.84
CA SER A 268 17.98 -7.17 9.80
C SER A 268 17.27 -8.50 10.08
N LEU A 269 17.08 -8.89 11.34
CA LEU A 269 16.28 -10.07 11.73
C LEU A 269 14.79 -9.86 11.47
N TRP A 270 14.26 -8.66 11.74
CA TRP A 270 12.91 -8.29 11.38
C TRP A 270 12.71 -8.31 9.86
N PHE A 271 13.67 -7.77 9.12
CA PHE A 271 13.69 -7.86 7.66
C PHE A 271 13.70 -9.32 7.18
N LEU A 272 14.55 -10.19 7.76
CA LEU A 272 14.56 -11.62 7.44
C LEU A 272 13.20 -12.28 7.73
N CYS A 273 12.60 -12.02 8.89
CA CYS A 273 11.26 -12.52 9.22
C CYS A 273 10.24 -12.14 8.14
N LYS A 274 10.19 -10.86 7.74
CA LYS A 274 9.30 -10.41 6.66
C LYS A 274 9.53 -11.20 5.37
N GLN A 275 10.77 -11.45 4.99
CA GLN A 275 11.08 -12.23 3.79
C GLN A 275 10.73 -13.72 3.92
N GLU A 276 11.02 -14.36 5.04
CA GLU A 276 10.67 -15.76 5.31
C GLU A 276 9.15 -15.96 5.30
N ALA A 277 8.42 -15.09 6.00
CA ALA A 277 6.97 -15.18 6.12
C ALA A 277 6.26 -14.90 4.79
N SER A 278 6.70 -13.88 4.03
CA SER A 278 6.03 -13.46 2.79
C SER A 278 6.56 -14.12 1.52
N LEU A 279 7.74 -14.73 1.48
CA LEU A 279 8.25 -15.39 0.27
C LEU A 279 8.32 -16.90 0.42
N MET A 280 8.51 -17.40 1.65
CA MET A 280 8.77 -18.83 1.89
C MET A 280 7.70 -19.47 2.76
N ASN A 281 6.74 -18.68 3.26
CA ASN A 281 5.73 -19.09 4.22
C ASN A 281 6.34 -19.73 5.50
N ILE A 282 7.53 -19.28 5.88
CA ILE A 282 8.27 -19.72 7.07
C ILE A 282 8.01 -18.70 8.19
N THR A 283 7.36 -19.13 9.27
CA THR A 283 7.06 -18.29 10.45
C THR A 283 7.76 -18.78 11.73
N ASN A 284 8.42 -19.93 11.68
CA ASN A 284 9.08 -20.60 12.80
C ASN A 284 10.62 -20.46 12.78
N GLN A 285 11.15 -19.42 12.12
CA GLN A 285 12.59 -19.09 12.10
C GLN A 285 12.82 -17.69 12.66
N ALA A 286 13.18 -16.69 11.84
CA ALA A 286 13.46 -15.34 12.33
C ALA A 286 12.24 -14.71 13.01
N CYS A 287 11.03 -14.98 12.50
CA CYS A 287 9.81 -14.45 13.10
C CYS A 287 9.56 -14.93 14.53
N GLN A 288 9.98 -16.15 14.89
CA GLN A 288 9.79 -16.69 16.24
C GLN A 288 10.65 -15.97 17.30
N LEU A 289 11.62 -15.15 16.87
CA LEU A 289 12.43 -14.37 17.79
C LEU A 289 11.59 -13.34 18.56
N PHE A 290 10.54 -12.86 17.91
CA PHE A 290 9.67 -11.78 18.37
C PHE A 290 8.37 -12.35 18.94
N ASN A 291 7.94 -11.84 20.09
CA ASN A 291 6.58 -12.06 20.55
C ASN A 291 5.59 -11.13 19.83
N GLU A 292 4.30 -11.33 20.05
CA GLU A 292 3.23 -10.56 19.41
C GLU A 292 3.35 -9.03 19.63
N ALA A 293 3.63 -8.58 20.85
CA ALA A 293 3.79 -7.17 21.16
C ALA A 293 5.01 -6.56 20.42
N GLU A 294 6.12 -7.28 20.39
CA GLU A 294 7.32 -6.89 19.66
C GLU A 294 7.07 -6.81 18.14
N VAL A 295 6.27 -7.71 17.58
CA VAL A 295 5.85 -7.63 16.17
C VAL A 295 5.00 -6.38 15.92
N TYR A 296 4.03 -6.05 16.78
CA TYR A 296 3.24 -4.82 16.60
C TYR A 296 4.13 -3.57 16.63
N PHE A 297 5.11 -3.51 17.53
CA PHE A 297 6.07 -2.42 17.60
C PHE A 297 6.93 -2.33 16.33
N LEU A 298 7.47 -3.45 15.85
CA LEU A 298 8.28 -3.49 14.63
C LEU A 298 7.47 -3.15 13.38
N GLU A 299 6.24 -3.65 13.25
CA GLU A 299 5.30 -3.25 12.20
C GLU A 299 5.06 -1.73 12.24
N TRP A 300 4.85 -1.15 13.42
CA TRP A 300 4.68 0.29 13.57
C TRP A 300 5.90 1.08 13.10
N THR A 301 7.13 0.59 13.31
CA THR A 301 8.32 1.28 12.79
C THR A 301 8.35 1.35 11.25
N ASP A 302 7.86 0.30 10.57
CA ASP A 302 7.72 0.29 9.11
C ASP A 302 6.57 1.21 8.65
N ASP A 303 5.46 1.21 9.39
CA ASP A 303 4.29 2.03 9.09
C ASP A 303 4.56 3.52 9.28
N LEU A 304 5.30 3.89 10.32
CA LEU A 304 5.78 5.24 10.58
C LEU A 304 6.64 5.74 9.41
N GLU A 305 7.61 4.93 8.97
CA GLU A 305 8.46 5.27 7.84
C GLU A 305 7.63 5.49 6.56
N GLY A 306 6.67 4.60 6.30
CA GLY A 306 5.73 4.74 5.18
C GLY A 306 4.86 6.00 5.29
N PHE A 307 4.34 6.30 6.47
CA PHE A 307 3.53 7.49 6.73
C PHE A 307 4.33 8.77 6.46
N VAL A 308 5.51 8.88 7.08
CA VAL A 308 6.31 10.10 7.06
C VAL A 308 6.92 10.32 5.68
N LEU A 309 7.52 9.30 5.05
CA LEU A 309 8.31 9.48 3.83
C LEU A 309 7.52 9.29 2.52
N LYS A 310 6.32 8.71 2.57
CA LYS A 310 5.53 8.37 1.36
C LYS A 310 4.06 8.73 1.45
N GLY A 311 3.51 8.80 2.67
CA GLY A 311 2.11 9.07 2.93
C GLY A 311 1.87 10.51 3.41
N TYR A 312 0.97 10.65 4.39
CA TYR A 312 0.50 11.94 4.90
C TYR A 312 1.50 12.75 5.74
N GLY A 313 2.72 12.28 5.91
CA GLY A 313 3.74 13.01 6.67
C GLY A 313 3.97 14.44 6.19
N GLU A 314 3.96 14.68 4.88
CA GLU A 314 4.09 16.01 4.30
C GLU A 314 3.36 16.08 2.94
N SER A 315 2.82 17.25 2.59
CA SER A 315 2.00 17.39 1.38
C SER A 315 2.71 17.04 0.07
N ILE A 316 4.03 17.27 -0.01
CA ILE A 316 4.85 16.94 -1.18
C ILE A 316 4.83 15.44 -1.50
N ASN A 317 4.68 14.58 -0.49
CA ASN A 317 4.70 13.12 -0.66
C ASN A 317 3.59 12.62 -1.58
N TYR A 318 2.43 13.25 -1.55
CA TYR A 318 1.28 12.85 -2.36
C TYR A 318 0.97 13.81 -3.50
N ARG A 319 1.28 15.12 -3.36
CA ARG A 319 1.07 16.11 -4.44
C ARG A 319 2.02 15.95 -5.62
N MET A 320 3.17 15.30 -5.44
CA MET A 320 3.97 14.88 -6.60
C MET A 320 3.19 13.93 -7.53
N GLY A 321 2.15 13.26 -7.03
CA GLY A 321 1.27 12.38 -7.82
C GLY A 321 0.14 13.08 -8.58
N LEU A 322 0.09 14.42 -8.62
CA LEU A 322 -0.98 15.14 -9.34
C LEU A 322 -1.12 14.80 -10.82
N PRO A 323 -0.04 14.56 -11.59
CA PRO A 323 -0.18 14.12 -12.98
C PRO A 323 -1.00 12.83 -13.11
N LEU A 324 -0.84 11.88 -12.19
CA LEU A 324 -1.63 10.64 -12.17
C LEU A 324 -3.10 10.89 -11.87
N LEU A 325 -3.39 11.73 -10.88
CA LEU A 325 -4.78 12.07 -10.53
C LEU A 325 -5.49 12.76 -11.69
N LYS A 326 -4.82 13.71 -12.36
CA LYS A 326 -5.32 14.38 -13.57
C LYS A 326 -5.59 13.37 -14.69
N ASP A 327 -4.65 12.48 -14.97
CA ASP A 327 -4.79 11.43 -16.00
C ASP A 327 -5.97 10.47 -15.71
N VAL A 328 -6.20 10.11 -14.45
CA VAL A 328 -7.36 9.30 -14.03
C VAL A 328 -8.67 10.04 -14.28
N VAL A 329 -8.79 11.30 -13.83
CA VAL A 329 -10.03 12.09 -14.01
C VAL A 329 -10.29 12.36 -15.49
N GLN A 330 -9.26 12.71 -16.26
CA GLN A 330 -9.39 12.98 -17.69
C GLN A 330 -9.92 11.75 -18.44
N SER A 331 -9.39 10.54 -18.17
CA SER A 331 -9.89 9.32 -18.81
C SER A 331 -11.37 9.03 -18.51
N MET A 332 -11.86 9.44 -17.34
CA MET A 332 -13.27 9.34 -16.99
C MET A 332 -14.11 10.37 -17.74
N GLU A 333 -13.64 11.61 -17.87
CA GLU A 333 -14.30 12.66 -18.67
C GLU A 333 -14.40 12.25 -20.14
N GLU A 334 -13.32 11.71 -20.71
CA GLU A 334 -13.31 11.19 -22.09
C GLU A 334 -14.34 10.07 -22.29
N ALA A 335 -14.49 9.17 -21.31
CA ALA A 335 -15.51 8.12 -21.35
C ALA A 335 -16.95 8.68 -21.23
N ILE A 336 -17.16 9.72 -20.42
CA ILE A 336 -18.45 10.43 -20.34
C ILE A 336 -18.80 11.04 -21.70
N VAL A 337 -17.87 11.77 -22.30
CA VAL A 337 -18.07 12.40 -23.62
C VAL A 337 -18.42 11.33 -24.66
N ALA A 338 -17.67 10.23 -24.73
CA ALA A 338 -17.96 9.14 -25.66
C ALA A 338 -19.37 8.55 -25.46
N LYS A 339 -19.84 8.43 -24.21
CA LYS A 339 -21.20 7.97 -23.92
C LYS A 339 -22.28 8.98 -24.29
N GLU A 340 -22.05 10.27 -24.04
CA GLU A 340 -23.01 11.32 -24.41
C GLU A 340 -23.12 11.55 -25.92
N GLU A 341 -22.01 11.39 -26.64
CA GLU A 341 -21.92 11.50 -28.10
C GLU A 341 -22.32 10.20 -28.81
N ASN A 342 -22.71 9.15 -28.07
CA ASN A 342 -23.10 7.84 -28.59
C ASN A 342 -22.03 7.20 -29.48
N HIS A 343 -20.76 7.30 -29.09
CA HIS A 343 -19.68 6.60 -29.76
C HIS A 343 -19.93 5.09 -29.75
N PRO A 344 -19.64 4.36 -30.84
CA PRO A 344 -19.76 2.92 -30.86
C PRO A 344 -18.90 2.25 -29.78
N ASP A 345 -19.38 1.13 -29.27
CA ASP A 345 -18.57 0.26 -28.43
C ASP A 345 -17.30 -0.19 -29.19
N GLY A 346 -16.17 -0.29 -28.49
CA GLY A 346 -14.85 -0.55 -29.09
C GLY A 346 -14.12 0.65 -29.69
N THR A 347 -14.67 1.87 -29.67
CA THR A 347 -14.01 3.07 -30.24
C THR A 347 -13.52 4.08 -29.20
N TYR A 348 -13.64 3.78 -27.91
CA TYR A 348 -13.18 4.63 -26.81
C TYR A 348 -12.61 3.78 -25.66
N GLU A 349 -11.83 4.40 -24.79
CA GLU A 349 -11.17 3.71 -23.69
C GLU A 349 -12.17 3.30 -22.59
N LYS A 350 -12.28 1.98 -22.36
CA LYS A 350 -13.11 1.39 -21.30
C LYS A 350 -12.32 1.09 -20.04
N ALA A 351 -11.01 0.83 -20.14
CA ALA A 351 -10.19 0.62 -18.97
C ALA A 351 -8.75 1.11 -19.15
N ARG A 352 -8.23 1.76 -18.11
CA ARG A 352 -6.82 2.14 -18.01
C ARG A 352 -6.19 1.48 -16.78
N LEU A 353 -5.40 0.43 -17.04
CA LEU A 353 -4.87 -0.51 -16.05
C LEU A 353 -3.37 -0.26 -15.86
N ARG A 354 -2.97 0.33 -14.72
CA ARG A 354 -1.61 0.80 -14.46
C ARG A 354 -0.91 -0.01 -13.36
N PHE A 355 0.31 -0.48 -13.62
CA PHE A 355 1.12 -1.29 -12.69
C PHE A 355 2.42 -0.58 -12.31
N ALA A 356 2.62 -0.38 -11.01
CA ALA A 356 3.67 0.47 -10.49
C ALA A 356 4.20 -0.01 -9.11
N HIS A 357 4.46 0.93 -8.19
CA HIS A 357 5.16 0.69 -6.93
C HIS A 357 4.34 1.13 -5.71
N ALA A 358 4.80 0.79 -4.50
CA ALA A 358 4.20 1.33 -3.28
C ALA A 358 4.35 2.86 -3.25
N GLU A 359 5.47 3.37 -3.74
CA GLU A 359 5.78 4.79 -3.95
C GLU A 359 4.86 5.49 -4.97
N THR A 360 4.00 4.73 -5.67
CA THR A 360 2.94 5.27 -6.55
C THR A 360 1.58 5.14 -5.88
N VAL A 361 1.26 3.94 -5.38
CA VAL A 361 -0.05 3.60 -4.82
C VAL A 361 -0.32 4.37 -3.52
N VAL A 362 0.68 4.50 -2.64
CA VAL A 362 0.52 5.21 -1.34
C VAL A 362 0.21 6.70 -1.57
N PRO A 363 1.01 7.48 -2.33
CA PRO A 363 0.67 8.85 -2.73
C PRO A 363 -0.71 8.99 -3.39
N PHE A 364 -1.08 8.05 -4.27
CA PHE A 364 -2.38 8.10 -4.93
C PHE A 364 -3.54 7.86 -3.95
N SER A 365 -3.43 6.89 -3.03
CA SER A 365 -4.39 6.71 -1.93
C SER A 365 -4.50 7.98 -1.07
N CYS A 366 -3.39 8.67 -0.83
CA CYS A 366 -3.38 9.92 -0.07
C CYS A 366 -4.15 11.05 -0.78
N LEU A 367 -3.96 11.20 -2.10
CA LEU A 367 -4.72 12.14 -2.94
C LEU A 367 -6.23 11.86 -2.96
N LEU A 368 -6.62 10.60 -2.78
CA LEU A 368 -8.03 10.21 -2.65
C LEU A 368 -8.60 10.45 -1.24
N GLY A 369 -7.76 10.83 -0.26
CA GLY A 369 -8.18 11.06 1.12
C GLY A 369 -8.46 9.78 1.92
N LEU A 370 -7.89 8.64 1.54
CA LEU A 370 -8.14 7.36 2.21
C LEU A 370 -7.38 7.26 3.54
N PHE A 371 -7.87 6.46 4.48
CA PHE A 371 -7.24 6.20 5.79
C PHE A 371 -7.13 7.41 6.73
N LEU A 372 -8.01 8.41 6.56
CA LEU A 372 -8.10 9.59 7.42
C LEU A 372 -9.23 9.42 8.44
N GLU A 373 -9.08 10.07 9.61
CA GLU A 373 -10.08 10.06 10.68
C GLU A 373 -10.65 11.45 10.95
N GLY A 374 -11.93 11.50 11.32
CA GLY A 374 -12.57 12.72 11.83
C GLY A 374 -12.33 13.95 10.95
N SER A 375 -11.61 14.94 11.49
CA SER A 375 -11.32 16.21 10.82
C SER A 375 -10.08 16.20 9.94
N ASP A 376 -9.33 15.08 9.87
CA ASP A 376 -8.07 15.00 9.14
C ASP A 376 -8.25 15.21 7.63
N PHE A 377 -9.39 14.80 7.06
CA PHE A 377 -9.70 15.11 5.67
C PHE A 377 -9.73 16.63 5.42
N ALA A 378 -10.30 17.41 6.35
CA ALA A 378 -10.31 18.86 6.23
C ALA A 378 -8.92 19.48 6.45
N LYS A 379 -8.08 18.86 7.31
CA LYS A 379 -6.68 19.28 7.50
C LYS A 379 -5.87 19.13 6.21
N ILE A 380 -5.96 17.99 5.51
CA ILE A 380 -5.22 17.80 4.25
C ILE A 380 -5.69 18.76 3.14
N GLN A 381 -6.97 19.14 3.12
CA GLN A 381 -7.50 20.16 2.19
C GLN A 381 -6.94 21.56 2.48
N ARG A 382 -6.63 21.86 3.75
CA ARG A 382 -5.98 23.10 4.22
C ARG A 382 -4.46 23.03 4.27
N GLU A 383 -3.87 21.92 3.83
CA GLU A 383 -2.41 21.69 3.82
C GLU A 383 -1.79 21.68 5.24
N GLU A 384 -2.60 21.34 6.24
CA GLU A 384 -2.16 21.20 7.62
C GLU A 384 -1.51 19.83 7.84
N SER A 385 -0.45 19.80 8.65
CA SER A 385 0.24 18.57 9.03
C SER A 385 -0.68 17.66 9.85
N LEU A 386 -0.56 16.34 9.64
CA LEU A 386 -1.22 15.33 10.47
C LEU A 386 -0.27 14.81 11.55
N ASP A 387 -0.84 14.35 12.64
CA ASP A 387 -0.09 13.64 13.68
C ASP A 387 0.40 12.28 13.15
N ILE A 388 1.54 11.83 13.67
CA ILE A 388 2.05 10.50 13.32
C ILE A 388 1.11 9.40 13.85
N PRO A 389 1.07 8.21 13.21
CA PRO A 389 0.23 7.11 13.67
C PRO A 389 0.51 6.75 15.14
N PRO A 390 -0.54 6.50 15.96
CA PRO A 390 -0.35 6.08 17.35
C PRO A 390 0.53 4.83 17.45
N VAL A 391 1.44 4.84 18.43
CA VAL A 391 2.27 3.68 18.78
C VAL A 391 1.37 2.60 19.40
N PRO A 392 1.58 1.29 19.17
CA PRO A 392 0.88 0.22 19.87
C PRO A 392 1.00 0.32 21.41
N PRO A 393 0.01 -0.16 22.19
CA PRO A 393 -1.15 -0.96 21.78
C PRO A 393 -2.34 -0.17 21.22
N GLN A 394 -2.22 1.16 21.10
CA GLN A 394 -3.25 2.00 20.52
C GLN A 394 -3.52 1.58 19.06
N GLY A 395 -4.80 1.54 18.68
CA GLY A 395 -5.22 1.28 17.31
C GLY A 395 -4.76 2.40 16.36
N ARG A 396 -4.55 2.06 15.09
CA ARG A 396 -4.22 3.01 14.03
C ARG A 396 -4.86 2.57 12.71
N ASN A 397 -5.32 3.54 11.91
CA ASN A 397 -5.84 3.27 10.57
C ASN A 397 -4.73 3.15 9.52
N TRP A 398 -3.65 3.90 9.69
CA TRP A 398 -2.49 3.81 8.82
C TRP A 398 -1.67 2.56 9.15
N LYS A 399 -1.91 1.49 8.39
CA LYS A 399 -1.13 0.24 8.42
C LYS A 399 -0.65 -0.09 7.02
N GLY A 400 0.65 -0.26 6.81
CA GLY A 400 1.20 -0.53 5.47
C GLY A 400 0.71 -1.84 4.86
N SER A 401 0.31 -2.81 5.69
CA SER A 401 -0.33 -4.07 5.32
C SER A 401 -1.73 -3.88 4.72
N VAL A 402 -2.39 -2.77 5.06
CA VAL A 402 -3.68 -2.36 4.51
C VAL A 402 -3.47 -1.38 3.35
N VAL A 403 -2.65 -0.34 3.53
CA VAL A 403 -2.50 0.77 2.57
C VAL A 403 -1.86 0.33 1.25
N ALA A 404 -0.80 -0.49 1.31
CA ALA A 404 -0.08 -0.92 0.13
C ALA A 404 0.66 -2.26 0.36
N PRO A 405 -0.06 -3.38 0.59
CA PRO A 405 0.53 -4.72 0.54
C PRO A 405 1.09 -5.02 -0.87
N PHE A 406 1.74 -6.17 -1.07
CA PHE A 406 2.02 -6.63 -2.44
C PHE A 406 0.71 -6.73 -3.24
N ALA A 407 0.77 -6.43 -4.54
CA ALA A 407 -0.41 -6.30 -5.42
C ALA A 407 -1.54 -5.35 -4.93
N GLY A 408 -1.27 -4.54 -3.89
CA GLY A 408 -2.21 -3.55 -3.37
C GLY A 408 -2.62 -2.57 -4.48
N ASN A 409 -3.90 -2.20 -4.51
CA ASN A 409 -4.50 -1.50 -5.63
C ASN A 409 -5.61 -0.52 -5.24
N ASN A 410 -5.76 0.50 -6.07
CA ASN A 410 -6.93 1.38 -6.10
C ASN A 410 -7.62 1.21 -7.45
N MET A 411 -8.90 0.89 -7.43
CA MET A 411 -9.78 0.93 -8.59
C MET A 411 -10.75 2.09 -8.46
N LEU A 412 -10.96 2.84 -9.54
CA LEU A 412 -11.98 3.86 -9.63
C LEU A 412 -12.90 3.49 -10.79
N ALA A 413 -14.09 3.00 -10.46
CA ALA A 413 -15.10 2.59 -11.42
C ALA A 413 -16.08 3.75 -11.65
N LEU A 414 -16.24 4.14 -12.92
CA LEU A 414 -17.19 5.16 -13.33
C LEU A 414 -18.48 4.48 -13.81
N TYR A 415 -19.59 4.86 -13.19
CA TYR A 415 -20.92 4.38 -13.50
C TYR A 415 -21.75 5.47 -14.16
N GLN A 416 -22.59 5.05 -15.10
CA GLN A 416 -23.69 5.82 -15.65
C GLN A 416 -25.00 5.26 -15.11
N CYS A 417 -25.82 6.08 -14.47
CA CYS A 417 -27.17 5.69 -14.02
C CYS A 417 -28.25 6.43 -14.80
N PRO A 418 -29.46 5.85 -14.93
CA PRO A 418 -30.61 6.57 -15.48
C PRO A 418 -30.89 7.84 -14.66
N GLY A 419 -31.26 8.93 -15.33
CA GLY A 419 -31.75 10.12 -14.64
C GLY A 419 -33.05 9.81 -13.90
N LYS A 420 -33.24 10.35 -12.69
CA LYS A 420 -34.51 10.22 -11.97
C LYS A 420 -35.61 10.98 -12.71
N THR A 421 -36.59 10.28 -13.26
CA THR A 421 -37.83 10.87 -13.75
C THR A 421 -38.80 11.09 -12.58
N ASP A 422 -38.66 12.21 -11.86
CA ASP A 422 -39.74 12.67 -10.98
C ASP A 422 -40.79 13.39 -11.83
N GLY A 423 -41.91 12.71 -12.09
CA GLY A 423 -43.21 13.31 -12.42
C GLY A 423 -43.21 14.51 -13.38
N GLY A 424 -42.90 14.29 -14.66
CA GLY A 424 -43.41 15.12 -15.75
C GLY A 424 -42.68 16.43 -16.10
N LYS A 425 -41.51 16.73 -15.51
CA LYS A 425 -40.65 17.82 -15.98
C LYS A 425 -39.21 17.37 -16.09
N ILE A 426 -38.77 17.11 -17.32
CA ILE A 426 -37.35 16.99 -17.66
C ILE A 426 -36.76 18.40 -17.48
N SER A 427 -36.10 18.67 -16.35
CA SER A 427 -35.18 19.80 -16.32
C SER A 427 -34.00 19.46 -17.24
N ARG A 428 -33.44 20.45 -17.93
CA ARG A 428 -32.25 20.24 -18.79
C ARG A 428 -31.04 19.71 -18.02
N ASP A 429 -31.11 19.69 -16.69
CA ASP A 429 -30.08 19.19 -15.76
C ASP A 429 -30.23 17.70 -15.41
N GLN A 430 -31.17 16.96 -16.02
CA GLN A 430 -31.41 15.53 -15.80
C GLN A 430 -30.96 14.62 -16.95
N LYS A 431 -29.83 14.95 -17.60
CA LYS A 431 -29.03 13.98 -18.37
C LYS A 431 -28.37 13.00 -17.37
N SER A 432 -28.16 11.74 -17.77
CA SER A 432 -27.61 10.65 -16.95
C SER A 432 -26.64 11.10 -15.84
N SER A 433 -26.89 10.72 -14.59
CA SER A 433 -26.00 11.06 -13.47
C SER A 433 -24.84 10.07 -13.40
N TYR A 434 -23.61 10.58 -13.52
CA TYR A 434 -22.38 9.79 -13.42
C TYR A 434 -21.88 9.72 -11.98
N PHE A 435 -21.41 8.54 -11.58
CA PHE A 435 -20.89 8.29 -10.23
C PHE A 435 -19.56 7.56 -10.27
N VAL A 436 -18.67 7.87 -9.33
CA VAL A 436 -17.41 7.16 -9.11
C VAL A 436 -17.51 6.34 -7.84
N GLN A 437 -17.10 5.09 -7.93
CA GLN A 437 -16.84 4.23 -6.78
C GLN A 437 -15.34 3.99 -6.66
N VAL A 438 -14.77 4.30 -5.50
CA VAL A 438 -13.39 3.92 -5.17
C VAL A 438 -13.41 2.57 -4.48
N ILE A 439 -12.57 1.66 -4.96
CA ILE A 439 -12.42 0.31 -4.43
C ILE A 439 -10.94 0.11 -4.12
N HIS A 440 -10.59 0.06 -2.85
CA HIS A 440 -9.23 -0.14 -2.37
C HIS A 440 -9.01 -1.60 -1.98
N ASN A 441 -8.01 -2.27 -2.55
CA ASN A 441 -7.74 -3.70 -2.37
C ASN A 441 -9.01 -4.56 -2.51
N GLU A 442 -9.78 -4.28 -3.57
CA GLU A 442 -11.06 -4.93 -3.89
C GLU A 442 -12.23 -4.68 -2.91
N ALA A 443 -12.05 -3.86 -1.87
CA ALA A 443 -13.14 -3.43 -0.98
C ALA A 443 -13.62 -2.01 -1.35
N PRO A 444 -14.94 -1.78 -1.51
CA PRO A 444 -15.46 -0.42 -1.66
C PRO A 444 -15.04 0.46 -0.50
N VAL A 445 -14.74 1.73 -0.77
CA VAL A 445 -14.38 2.70 0.25
C VAL A 445 -15.38 3.85 0.25
N SER A 446 -15.91 4.13 1.44
CA SER A 446 -16.72 5.31 1.69
C SER A 446 -15.85 6.55 1.61
N MET A 447 -16.12 7.44 0.64
CA MET A 447 -15.24 8.56 0.34
C MET A 447 -15.50 9.75 1.27
N PRO A 448 -14.53 10.20 2.08
CA PRO A 448 -14.74 11.30 3.02
C PRO A 448 -15.17 12.60 2.36
N GLY A 449 -14.56 12.95 1.22
CA GLY A 449 -14.93 14.14 0.45
C GLY A 449 -16.30 14.08 -0.21
N CYS A 450 -16.98 12.92 -0.19
CA CYS A 450 -18.31 12.73 -0.77
C CYS A 450 -19.37 12.42 0.30
N GLY A 451 -19.17 12.93 1.52
CA GLY A 451 -20.06 12.70 2.65
C GLY A 451 -20.07 11.24 3.14
N ASN A 452 -18.92 10.55 3.03
CA ASN A 452 -18.75 9.13 3.40
C ASN A 452 -19.71 8.19 2.66
N LYS A 453 -19.97 8.46 1.38
CA LYS A 453 -20.73 7.58 0.49
C LYS A 453 -19.80 6.70 -0.32
N ASP A 454 -20.25 5.49 -0.65
CA ASP A 454 -19.50 4.57 -1.51
C ASP A 454 -19.59 4.93 -3.00
N PHE A 455 -20.67 5.60 -3.40
CA PHE A 455 -20.87 6.14 -4.74
C PHE A 455 -20.93 7.66 -4.67
N CYS A 456 -19.92 8.30 -5.26
CA CYS A 456 -19.78 9.75 -5.29
C CYS A 456 -20.23 10.31 -6.64
N PRO A 457 -21.13 11.30 -6.71
CA PRO A 457 -21.40 12.00 -7.97
C PRO A 457 -20.09 12.49 -8.59
N PHE A 458 -19.91 12.30 -9.90
CA PHE A 458 -18.62 12.59 -10.54
C PHE A 458 -18.18 14.06 -10.39
N GLU A 459 -19.12 15.00 -10.48
CA GLU A 459 -18.84 16.42 -10.25
C GLU A 459 -18.47 16.72 -8.78
N GLU A 460 -19.13 16.06 -7.81
CA GLU A 460 -18.76 16.18 -6.39
C GLU A 460 -17.37 15.59 -6.12
N PHE A 461 -17.01 14.48 -6.77
CA PHE A 461 -15.66 13.92 -6.70
C PHE A 461 -14.61 14.91 -7.22
N LYS A 462 -14.86 15.55 -8.37
CA LYS A 462 -13.96 16.59 -8.89
C LYS A 462 -13.85 17.77 -7.93
N GLU A 463 -14.95 18.33 -7.49
CA GLU A 463 -14.98 19.52 -6.62
C GLU A 463 -14.32 19.27 -5.24
N LYS A 464 -14.58 18.11 -4.63
CA LYS A 464 -14.21 17.85 -3.23
C LYS A 464 -12.90 17.06 -3.06
N ILE A 465 -12.52 16.23 -4.04
CA ILE A 465 -11.30 15.42 -3.99
C ILE A 465 -10.21 16.01 -4.89
N VAL A 466 -10.55 16.36 -6.14
CA VAL A 466 -9.56 16.71 -7.16
C VAL A 466 -9.14 18.18 -7.06
N GLU A 467 -10.10 19.10 -7.18
CA GLU A 467 -9.88 20.55 -7.23
C GLU A 467 -9.06 21.12 -6.05
N PRO A 468 -9.22 20.67 -4.79
CA PRO A 468 -8.41 21.16 -3.68
C PRO A 468 -6.91 20.97 -3.89
N HIS A 469 -6.52 19.95 -4.67
CA HIS A 469 -5.13 19.70 -5.02
C HIS A 469 -4.65 20.47 -6.26
N LEU A 470 -5.56 20.89 -7.16
CA LEU A 470 -5.24 21.58 -8.41
C LEU A 470 -4.75 23.02 -8.24
N LYS A 471 -4.76 23.54 -7.01
CA LYS A 471 -4.07 24.79 -6.65
C LYS A 471 -2.55 24.72 -6.89
N HIS A 472 -2.02 23.52 -7.08
CA HIS A 472 -0.60 23.25 -7.30
C HIS A 472 -0.36 22.70 -8.70
N ASP A 473 0.81 23.00 -9.23
CA ASP A 473 1.31 22.43 -10.48
C ASP A 473 2.54 21.56 -10.23
N TYR A 474 2.64 20.43 -10.96
CA TYR A 474 3.73 19.47 -10.77
C TYR A 474 5.10 20.11 -11.01
N ASP A 475 5.25 20.93 -12.05
CA ASP A 475 6.54 21.52 -12.39
C ASP A 475 6.96 22.54 -11.33
N ALA A 476 6.02 23.35 -10.84
CA ALA A 476 6.27 24.25 -9.72
C ALA A 476 6.65 23.49 -8.44
N LEU A 477 5.99 22.37 -8.14
CA LEU A 477 6.28 21.57 -6.94
C LEU A 477 7.63 20.85 -7.03
N CYS A 478 7.97 20.29 -8.19
CA CYS A 478 9.01 19.27 -8.32
C CYS A 478 10.28 19.72 -9.04
N LYS A 479 10.26 20.85 -9.77
CA LYS A 479 11.45 21.41 -10.46
C LYS A 479 12.13 22.55 -9.69
N ILE A 480 11.51 23.08 -8.64
CA ILE A 480 12.15 24.08 -7.78
C ILE A 480 13.17 23.39 -6.88
N ARG A 481 14.46 23.66 -7.11
CA ARG A 481 15.47 23.38 -6.08
C ARG A 481 15.21 24.36 -4.92
N PRO A 482 14.92 23.90 -3.70
CA PRO A 482 14.90 24.82 -2.56
C PRO A 482 16.28 25.48 -2.50
N VAL A 483 16.29 26.82 -2.49
CA VAL A 483 17.50 27.60 -2.25
C VAL A 483 18.09 27.09 -0.94
N ALA A 484 19.30 26.54 -1.01
CA ALA A 484 20.04 26.16 0.17
C ALA A 484 20.07 27.41 1.08
N ARG A 485 19.54 27.31 2.30
CA ARG A 485 19.89 28.27 3.33
C ARG A 485 21.39 28.13 3.52
N GLU A 486 22.14 29.11 3.02
CA GLU A 486 23.57 29.23 3.28
C GLU A 486 23.74 29.32 4.80
N GLU A 487 24.25 28.26 5.42
CA GLU A 487 24.92 28.42 6.70
C GLU A 487 26.21 29.20 6.46
N PRO A 488 26.51 30.25 7.24
CA PRO A 488 27.72 31.03 7.04
C PRO A 488 28.94 30.14 7.29
N SER A 489 29.66 29.84 6.22
CA SER A 489 30.94 29.14 6.27
C SER A 489 31.94 29.95 7.10
N SER A 490 32.36 29.42 8.24
CA SER A 490 33.46 29.98 9.03
C SER A 490 34.75 29.97 8.22
N PHE A 491 35.30 31.16 8.02
CA PHE A 491 36.49 31.44 7.22
C PHE A 491 37.76 31.29 8.08
N SER A 492 38.57 30.26 7.86
CA SER A 492 40.05 30.28 7.96
C SER A 492 40.57 28.93 7.43
N SER A 493 41.64 28.78 6.66
CA SER A 493 42.73 29.69 6.29
C SER A 493 43.37 29.23 4.97
N ARG A 494 43.96 30.21 4.29
CA ARG A 494 44.59 30.24 2.96
C ARG A 494 45.84 29.34 2.75
N MET A 495 46.16 29.26 1.45
CA MET A 495 47.45 29.04 0.76
C MET A 495 47.70 27.59 0.31
N SER A 496 48.01 27.29 -0.95
CA SER A 496 48.92 27.99 -1.87
C SER A 496 48.60 27.70 -3.35
N ASN A 497 49.03 28.62 -4.20
CA ASN A 497 48.78 28.83 -5.63
C ASN A 497 49.68 28.03 -6.60
N PHE A 498 49.19 27.90 -7.85
CA PHE A 498 49.89 27.98 -9.16
C PHE A 498 50.95 26.89 -9.51
N PHE A 499 50.95 26.25 -10.68
CA PHE A 499 51.09 26.84 -12.03
C PHE A 499 50.51 25.98 -13.18
N LEU A 500 50.25 26.66 -14.30
CA LEU A 500 49.74 26.22 -15.60
C LEU A 500 50.66 25.24 -16.38
N GLY A 501 50.05 24.47 -17.30
CA GLY A 501 50.74 23.88 -18.44
C GLY A 501 49.82 23.07 -19.37
N LEU A 502 49.44 23.66 -20.49
CA LEU A 502 48.63 23.11 -21.59
C LEU A 502 49.15 21.76 -22.12
N PHE A 503 48.27 20.82 -22.47
CA PHE A 503 48.25 20.14 -23.79
C PHE A 503 46.92 19.43 -24.03
N SER A 504 46.54 19.46 -25.30
CA SER A 504 45.27 19.11 -25.92
C SER A 504 45.12 17.59 -26.13
N GLN A 505 43.92 17.05 -25.90
CA GLN A 505 43.08 16.35 -26.89
C GLN A 505 42.09 15.36 -26.24
N LYS A 506 40.81 15.58 -26.57
CA LYS A 506 39.70 14.62 -26.74
C LYS A 506 39.76 13.30 -25.95
N GLY A 507 38.86 13.20 -24.97
CA GLY A 507 38.45 11.95 -24.35
C GLY A 507 37.42 12.18 -23.25
N TYR A 508 36.21 12.62 -23.62
CA TYR A 508 35.10 12.70 -22.67
C TYR A 508 34.70 11.29 -22.23
N ARG A 509 35.23 10.86 -21.08
CA ARG A 509 34.71 9.73 -20.30
C ARG A 509 34.00 10.34 -19.09
N VAL A 510 32.72 10.63 -19.24
CA VAL A 510 31.87 11.06 -18.12
C VAL A 510 31.62 9.82 -17.27
N SER A 511 32.33 9.74 -16.14
CA SER A 511 31.93 8.93 -15.00
C SER A 511 30.73 9.58 -14.36
N ALA A 512 29.52 9.15 -14.72
CA ALA A 512 28.31 9.55 -14.04
C ALA A 512 28.24 8.85 -12.67
N GLN A 513 28.14 9.68 -11.64
CA GLN A 513 28.08 9.35 -10.23
C GLN A 513 26.92 8.42 -9.90
N ASP A 514 27.16 7.58 -8.89
CA ASP A 514 26.19 6.70 -8.25
C ASP A 514 24.93 7.45 -7.81
N VAL A 515 23.90 7.40 -8.64
CA VAL A 515 22.53 7.67 -8.23
C VAL A 515 22.10 6.49 -7.37
N LYS A 516 22.02 6.70 -6.06
CA LYS A 516 21.33 5.80 -5.12
C LYS A 516 19.86 5.69 -5.54
N SER A 517 19.55 4.75 -6.42
CA SER A 517 18.21 4.21 -6.56
C SER A 517 18.11 3.01 -5.65
N GLU A 518 17.40 3.18 -4.54
CA GLU A 518 16.86 2.04 -3.80
C GLU A 518 15.72 1.46 -4.63
N LEU A 519 16.04 0.41 -5.39
CA LEU A 519 15.07 -0.46 -6.03
C LEU A 519 14.62 -1.56 -5.08
#